data_AF-A0A6N8A0D3-F1
#
_entry.id   AF-A0A6N8A0D3-F1
#
_cell.length_a   1.000
_cell.length_b   1.000
_cell.length_c   1.000
_cell.angle_alpha   90.00
_cell.angle_beta   90.00
_cell.angle_gamma   90.00
#
_symmetry.space_group_name_H-M   'P 1'
#
loop_
_entity.id
_entity.type
_entity.pdbx_description
1 polymer ?
#
loop_
_entity_poly.entity_id
_entity_poly.type
_entity_poly.pdbx_seq_one_letter_code
_entity_poly.pdbx_strand_id
1 'polypeptide(L)'
;MFNHPPTKRRHPLIRIGNKTYPNSLSSILADSKLAPVFEQFAKKAIIEENLNFYRDSSRSLDSRYLYKTYIAEGAEEQINITSDKLATAKRLADANDWTSDDWARLIDACRVEVNRLLTDHNLSKAGDSSFWKSDIFWAHHESTGGQRGDASVEVDDAPGGRALWNGDQAAYALGLNHPALLQAFLNAYRSQGLNNKTLAAMQAYLSKEGKSWKPLEFIKLL
;
A
#
# COMPACT_ATOMS: atom_id res chain seq x y z
N MET A 1 4.22 33.09 8.79
CA MET A 1 3.54 32.03 8.02
C MET A 1 4.48 30.86 7.91
N PHE A 2 4.25 29.80 8.68
CA PHE A 2 5.09 28.60 8.64
C PHE A 2 4.60 27.68 7.53
N ASN A 3 5.34 27.64 6.42
CA ASN A 3 5.21 26.58 5.42
C ASN A 3 5.55 25.25 6.11
N HIS A 4 4.53 24.47 6.45
CA HIS A 4 4.72 23.07 6.80
C HIS A 4 5.11 22.31 5.53
N PRO A 5 6.27 21.64 5.48
CA PRO A 5 6.57 20.74 4.38
C PRO A 5 5.54 19.61 4.38
N PRO A 6 5.16 19.07 3.20
CA PRO A 6 4.20 17.97 3.12
C PRO A 6 4.77 16.79 3.91
N THR A 7 4.06 16.37 4.96
CA THR A 7 4.36 15.16 5.71
C THR A 7 4.39 13.99 4.74
N LYS A 8 5.56 13.35 4.58
CA LYS A 8 5.75 12.12 3.82
C LYS A 8 4.61 11.16 4.18
N ARG A 9 3.76 10.81 3.21
CA ARG A 9 2.64 9.89 3.41
C ARG A 9 3.21 8.55 3.88
N ARG A 10 3.03 8.27 5.17
CA ARG A 10 3.38 6.98 5.81
C ARG A 10 2.47 5.91 5.22
N HIS A 11 2.99 4.73 4.93
CA HIS A 11 2.15 3.61 4.49
C HIS A 11 1.62 2.93 5.76
N PRO A 12 0.32 3.03 6.07
CA PRO A 12 -0.22 2.41 7.28
C PRO A 12 0.02 0.89 7.24
N LEU A 13 0.35 0.30 8.39
CA LEU A 13 0.51 -1.14 8.58
C LEU A 13 -0.52 -1.64 9.59
N ILE A 14 -0.80 -2.93 9.54
CA ILE A 14 -1.66 -3.61 10.49
C ILE A 14 -0.94 -4.85 11.00
N ARG A 15 -0.84 -4.97 12.33
CA ARG A 15 -0.35 -6.18 12.98
C ARG A 15 -1.53 -7.06 13.36
N ILE A 16 -1.51 -8.32 12.96
CA ILE A 16 -2.50 -9.34 13.30
C ILE A 16 -1.72 -10.52 13.86
N GLY A 17 -1.89 -10.79 15.16
CA GLY A 17 -1.08 -11.78 15.86
C GLY A 17 0.40 -11.41 15.84
N ASN A 18 1.25 -12.33 15.39
CA ASN A 18 2.69 -12.10 15.20
C ASN A 18 3.07 -11.62 13.77
N LYS A 19 2.09 -11.35 12.91
CA LYS A 19 2.29 -10.95 11.51
C LYS A 19 1.96 -9.49 11.27
N THR A 20 2.67 -8.89 10.33
CA THR A 20 2.42 -7.50 9.91
C THR A 20 2.06 -7.50 8.42
N TYR A 21 1.01 -6.76 8.09
CA TYR A 21 0.48 -6.63 6.73
C TYR A 21 0.44 -5.15 6.32
N PRO A 22 0.58 -4.85 5.02
CA PRO A 22 0.29 -3.52 4.50
C PRO A 22 -1.18 -3.17 4.73
N ASN A 23 -1.46 -1.94 5.17
CA ASN A 23 -2.81 -1.46 5.50
C ASN A 23 -3.26 -0.28 4.62
N SER A 24 -2.66 -0.13 3.44
CA SER A 24 -3.16 0.77 2.39
C SER A 24 -3.43 -0.02 1.13
N LEU A 25 -4.46 0.37 0.37
CA LEU A 25 -4.79 -0.28 -0.91
C LEU A 25 -3.54 -0.37 -1.81
N SER A 26 -2.83 0.75 -2.00
CA SER A 26 -1.61 0.77 -2.83
C SER A 26 -0.53 -0.22 -2.36
N SER A 27 -0.32 -0.36 -1.05
CA SER A 27 0.69 -1.25 -0.49
C SER A 27 0.25 -2.71 -0.53
N ILE A 28 -1.05 -2.98 -0.37
CA ILE A 28 -1.64 -4.32 -0.50
C ILE A 28 -1.48 -4.81 -1.94
N LEU A 29 -1.79 -3.96 -2.93
CA LEU A 29 -1.68 -4.31 -4.36
C LEU A 29 -0.22 -4.44 -4.83
N ALA A 30 0.74 -3.86 -4.11
CA ALA A 30 2.17 -4.02 -4.36
C ALA A 30 2.77 -5.27 -3.69
N ASP A 31 2.09 -5.86 -2.72
CA ASP A 31 2.54 -7.06 -2.02
C ASP A 31 2.20 -8.31 -2.83
N SER A 32 3.23 -9.06 -3.24
CA SER A 32 3.07 -10.24 -4.11
C SER A 32 2.28 -11.39 -3.47
N LYS A 33 2.14 -11.41 -2.15
CA LYS A 33 1.40 -12.44 -1.41
C LYS A 33 -0.01 -11.98 -1.09
N LEU A 34 -0.20 -10.70 -0.79
CA LEU A 34 -1.49 -10.16 -0.37
C LEU A 34 -2.34 -9.63 -1.53
N ALA A 35 -1.73 -9.18 -2.64
CA ALA A 35 -2.47 -8.71 -3.80
C ALA A 35 -3.43 -9.77 -4.37
N PRO A 36 -3.03 -11.04 -4.60
CA PRO A 36 -3.95 -12.08 -5.09
C PRO A 36 -5.08 -12.39 -4.10
N VAL A 37 -4.81 -12.25 -2.80
CA VAL A 37 -5.80 -12.47 -1.74
C VAL A 37 -6.84 -11.35 -1.75
N PHE A 38 -6.40 -10.11 -1.93
CA PHE A 38 -7.30 -8.97 -2.06
C PHE A 38 -8.14 -9.01 -3.34
N GLU A 39 -7.56 -9.46 -4.47
CA GLU A 39 -8.30 -9.70 -5.72
C GLU A 39 -9.42 -10.75 -5.54
N GLN A 40 -9.11 -11.87 -4.89
CA GLN A 40 -10.10 -12.90 -4.60
C GLN A 40 -11.23 -12.35 -3.72
N PHE A 41 -10.88 -11.52 -2.73
CA PHE A 41 -11.85 -10.82 -1.90
C PHE A 41 -12.71 -9.86 -2.72
N ALA A 42 -12.12 -9.04 -3.59
CA ALA A 42 -12.84 -8.09 -4.43
C ALA A 42 -13.87 -8.78 -5.33
N LYS A 43 -13.49 -9.92 -5.92
CA LYS A 43 -14.39 -10.75 -6.71
C LYS A 43 -15.55 -11.30 -5.88
N LYS A 44 -15.28 -11.83 -4.68
CA LYS A 44 -16.33 -12.37 -3.78
C LYS A 44 -17.26 -11.27 -3.26
N ALA A 45 -16.73 -10.07 -3.02
CA ALA A 45 -17.47 -8.92 -2.53
C ALA A 45 -18.19 -8.15 -3.65
N ILE A 46 -18.02 -8.54 -4.92
CA ILE A 46 -18.61 -7.89 -6.10
C ILE A 46 -18.21 -6.40 -6.14
N ILE A 47 -16.90 -6.15 -6.04
CA ILE A 47 -16.28 -4.82 -6.12
C ILE A 47 -15.07 -4.83 -7.08
N GLU A 48 -15.01 -5.81 -7.98
CA GLU A 48 -13.90 -6.02 -8.92
C GLU A 48 -13.74 -4.84 -9.87
N GLU A 49 -14.85 -4.22 -10.29
CA GLU A 49 -14.87 -3.04 -11.15
C GLU A 49 -14.14 -1.85 -10.52
N ASN A 50 -14.30 -1.64 -9.22
CA ASN A 50 -13.61 -0.59 -8.47
C ASN A 50 -12.10 -0.87 -8.39
N LEU A 51 -11.72 -2.13 -8.18
CA LEU A 51 -10.32 -2.53 -8.14
C LEU A 51 -9.65 -2.41 -9.51
N ASN A 52 -10.33 -2.85 -10.57
CA ASN A 52 -9.85 -2.78 -11.94
C ASN A 52 -9.67 -1.32 -12.38
N PHE A 53 -10.68 -0.46 -12.15
CA PHE A 53 -10.56 0.96 -12.44
C PHE A 53 -9.39 1.60 -11.70
N TYR A 54 -9.20 1.31 -10.40
CA TYR A 54 -8.08 1.87 -9.63
C TYR A 54 -6.70 1.49 -10.22
N ARG A 55 -6.57 0.26 -10.74
CA ARG A 55 -5.35 -0.22 -11.40
C ARG A 55 -5.15 0.39 -12.76
N ASP A 56 -6.19 0.37 -13.59
CA ASP A 56 -6.10 0.79 -14.99
C ASP A 56 -5.96 2.29 -15.10
N SER A 57 -6.64 3.08 -14.27
CA SER A 57 -6.44 4.54 -14.18
C SER A 57 -5.03 4.94 -13.72
N SER A 58 -4.27 4.04 -13.09
CA SER A 58 -2.88 4.28 -12.70
C SER A 58 -1.85 3.94 -13.78
N ARG A 59 -2.27 3.15 -14.80
CA ARG A 59 -1.39 2.60 -15.86
C ARG A 59 -1.72 3.16 -17.24
N SER A 60 -3.00 3.42 -17.51
CA SER A 60 -3.52 3.87 -18.79
C SER A 60 -3.61 5.39 -18.83
N LEU A 61 -3.17 5.96 -19.94
CA LEU A 61 -3.42 7.36 -20.29
C LEU A 61 -4.59 7.51 -21.28
N ASP A 62 -5.25 6.40 -21.66
CA ASP A 62 -6.37 6.43 -22.60
C ASP A 62 -7.69 6.71 -21.87
N SER A 63 -8.05 7.99 -21.83
CA SER A 63 -9.31 8.49 -21.27
C SER A 63 -10.54 7.89 -21.96
N ARG A 64 -10.44 7.53 -23.25
CA ARG A 64 -11.56 6.96 -24.00
C ARG A 64 -11.85 5.54 -23.56
N TYR A 65 -10.81 4.74 -23.35
CA TYR A 65 -10.92 3.41 -22.78
C TYR A 65 -11.54 3.47 -21.38
N LEU A 66 -10.95 4.28 -20.49
CA LEU A 66 -11.43 4.41 -19.11
C LEU A 66 -12.89 4.88 -19.05
N TYR A 67 -13.27 5.83 -19.90
CA TYR A 67 -14.66 6.28 -19.99
C TYR A 67 -15.60 5.15 -20.38
N LYS A 68 -15.33 4.46 -21.49
CA LYS A 68 -16.23 3.44 -22.04
C LYS A 68 -16.37 2.21 -21.15
N THR A 69 -15.31 1.82 -20.47
CA THR A 69 -15.28 0.60 -19.65
C THR A 69 -15.82 0.83 -18.25
N TYR A 70 -15.53 1.99 -17.64
CA TYR A 70 -15.78 2.21 -16.21
C TYR A 70 -16.74 3.36 -15.90
N ILE A 71 -16.77 4.43 -16.68
CA ILE A 71 -17.45 5.67 -16.27
C ILE A 71 -18.79 5.86 -16.98
N ALA A 72 -18.90 5.43 -18.24
CA ALA A 72 -20.11 5.61 -19.03
C ALA A 72 -21.32 4.95 -18.36
N GLU A 73 -22.47 5.58 -18.51
CA GLU A 73 -23.73 5.02 -18.01
C GLU A 73 -24.02 3.69 -18.72
N GLY A 74 -24.20 2.62 -17.93
CA GLY A 74 -24.39 1.26 -18.44
C GLY A 74 -23.11 0.57 -18.92
N ALA A 75 -21.93 1.08 -18.57
CA ALA A 75 -20.67 0.38 -18.85
C ALA A 75 -20.61 -0.98 -18.12
N GLU A 76 -19.93 -1.95 -18.72
CA GLU A 76 -19.84 -3.32 -18.19
C GLU A 76 -19.21 -3.36 -16.79
N GLU A 77 -18.16 -2.57 -16.58
CA GLU A 77 -17.50 -2.41 -15.28
C GLU A 77 -17.80 -1.03 -14.68
N GLN A 78 -19.05 -0.56 -14.79
CA GLN A 78 -19.43 0.77 -14.32
C GLN A 78 -19.10 0.95 -12.83
N ILE A 79 -18.21 1.90 -12.51
CA ILE A 79 -17.86 2.25 -11.14
C ILE A 79 -18.92 3.14 -10.49
N ASN A 80 -19.08 3.03 -9.18
CA ASN A 80 -19.99 3.86 -8.41
C ASN A 80 -19.33 5.23 -8.09
N ILE A 81 -19.73 6.27 -8.81
CA ILE A 81 -19.26 7.64 -8.63
C ILE A 81 -20.43 8.63 -8.57
N THR A 82 -20.21 9.79 -7.95
CA THR A 82 -21.20 10.87 -7.89
C THR A 82 -21.75 11.29 -9.27
N SER A 83 -23.02 11.70 -9.32
CA SER A 83 -23.70 12.23 -10.51
C SER A 83 -22.94 13.36 -11.21
N ASP A 84 -22.29 14.24 -10.46
CA ASP A 84 -21.56 15.38 -11.01
C ASP A 84 -20.35 14.96 -11.85
N LYS A 85 -19.66 13.90 -11.43
CA LYS A 85 -18.54 13.31 -12.19
C LYS A 85 -19.03 12.62 -13.45
N LEU A 86 -20.13 11.88 -13.35
CA LEU A 86 -20.78 11.25 -14.51
C LEU A 86 -21.22 12.30 -15.54
N ALA A 87 -21.85 13.38 -15.09
CA ALA A 87 -22.26 14.50 -15.95
C ALA A 87 -21.05 15.18 -16.61
N THR A 88 -19.96 15.38 -15.87
CA THR A 88 -18.72 15.92 -16.41
C THR A 88 -18.10 15.00 -17.46
N ALA A 89 -18.06 13.69 -17.19
CA ALA A 89 -17.55 12.69 -18.12
C ALA A 89 -18.35 12.69 -19.44
N LYS A 90 -19.67 12.71 -19.33
CA LYS A 90 -20.58 12.76 -20.47
C LYS A 90 -20.33 14.02 -21.32
N ARG A 91 -20.25 15.19 -20.70
CA ARG A 91 -19.93 16.45 -21.40
C ARG A 91 -18.61 16.39 -22.16
N LEU A 92 -17.56 15.83 -21.56
CA LEU A 92 -16.25 15.69 -22.20
C LEU A 92 -16.29 14.67 -23.36
N ALA A 93 -16.99 13.56 -23.18
CA ALA A 93 -17.18 12.55 -24.20
C ALA A 93 -17.97 13.09 -25.41
N ASP A 94 -19.04 13.85 -25.16
CA ASP A 94 -19.88 14.48 -26.18
C ASP A 94 -19.10 15.54 -26.99
N ALA A 95 -18.13 16.22 -26.35
CA ALA A 95 -17.21 17.13 -27.04
C ALA A 95 -16.17 16.40 -27.91
N ASN A 96 -16.02 15.08 -27.75
CA ASN A 96 -15.09 14.21 -28.47
C ASN A 96 -13.61 14.64 -28.39
N ASP A 97 -13.25 15.44 -27.37
CA ASP A 97 -11.88 15.88 -27.08
C ASP A 97 -11.26 15.00 -25.99
N TRP A 98 -10.75 13.84 -26.42
CA TRP A 98 -10.16 12.82 -25.53
C TRP A 98 -8.77 13.18 -25.00
N THR A 99 -8.17 14.24 -25.53
CA THR A 99 -6.81 14.70 -25.18
C THR A 99 -6.80 15.86 -24.19
N SER A 100 -7.97 16.41 -23.85
CA SER A 100 -8.08 17.50 -22.88
C SER A 100 -7.54 17.11 -21.49
N ASP A 101 -6.81 18.04 -20.87
CA ASP A 101 -6.35 17.94 -19.47
C ASP A 101 -7.51 17.75 -18.48
N ASP A 102 -8.74 18.10 -18.87
CA ASP A 102 -9.95 17.86 -18.07
C ASP A 102 -10.18 16.37 -17.81
N TRP A 103 -9.81 15.50 -18.75
CA TRP A 103 -9.90 14.05 -18.54
C TRP A 103 -8.97 13.57 -17.43
N ALA A 104 -7.72 14.03 -17.43
CA ALA A 104 -6.76 13.65 -16.39
C ALA A 104 -7.25 14.08 -15.00
N ARG A 105 -7.80 15.29 -14.89
CA ARG A 105 -8.41 15.79 -13.64
C ARG A 105 -9.62 14.96 -13.20
N LEU A 106 -10.50 14.62 -14.12
CA LEU A 106 -11.68 13.82 -13.84
C LEU A 106 -11.32 12.40 -13.41
N ILE A 107 -10.40 11.74 -14.12
CA ILE A 107 -9.95 10.38 -13.83
C ILE A 107 -9.28 10.33 -12.46
N ASP A 108 -8.43 11.29 -12.11
CA ASP A 108 -7.83 11.38 -10.78
C ASP A 108 -8.89 11.57 -9.69
N ALA A 109 -9.88 12.43 -9.92
CA ALA A 109 -10.99 12.63 -8.98
C ALA A 109 -11.83 11.36 -8.78
N CYS A 110 -12.15 10.62 -9.85
CA CYS A 110 -12.81 9.32 -9.77
C CYS A 110 -11.94 8.29 -9.01
N ARG A 111 -10.64 8.26 -9.28
CA ARG A 111 -9.70 7.34 -8.63
C ARG A 111 -9.58 7.59 -7.13
N VAL A 112 -9.57 8.86 -6.70
CA VAL A 112 -9.60 9.25 -5.29
C VAL A 112 -10.88 8.75 -4.62
N GLU A 113 -12.03 8.91 -5.27
CA GLU A 113 -13.33 8.44 -4.76
C GLU A 113 -13.38 6.91 -4.65
N VAL A 114 -12.97 6.20 -5.69
CA VAL A 114 -12.90 4.72 -5.68
C VAL A 114 -11.93 4.21 -4.62
N ASN A 115 -10.76 4.83 -4.48
CA ASN A 115 -9.82 4.49 -3.42
C ASN A 115 -10.44 4.70 -2.03
N ARG A 116 -11.19 5.78 -1.85
CA ARG A 116 -11.92 6.04 -0.61
C ARG A 116 -12.97 4.97 -0.36
N LEU A 117 -13.76 4.58 -1.36
CA LEU A 117 -14.76 3.51 -1.22
C LEU A 117 -14.11 2.19 -0.79
N LEU A 118 -13.07 1.76 -1.52
CA LEU A 118 -12.32 0.53 -1.20
C LEU A 118 -11.66 0.60 0.18
N THR A 119 -11.18 1.77 0.60
CA THR A 119 -10.52 1.91 1.91
C THR A 119 -11.54 1.96 3.04
N ASP A 120 -12.52 2.85 2.97
CA ASP A 120 -13.47 3.13 4.05
C ASP A 120 -14.46 1.97 4.26
N HIS A 121 -14.87 1.27 3.19
CA HIS A 121 -15.85 0.19 3.29
C HIS A 121 -15.22 -1.20 3.30
N ASN A 122 -14.14 -1.40 2.53
CA ASN A 122 -13.59 -2.74 2.31
C ASN A 122 -12.24 -2.98 3.01
N LEU A 123 -11.48 -1.95 3.37
CA LEU A 123 -10.26 -2.10 4.19
C LEU A 123 -10.45 -1.65 5.64
N SER A 124 -11.47 -0.85 5.95
CA SER A 124 -11.75 -0.42 7.32
C SER A 124 -12.07 -1.62 8.21
N LYS A 125 -11.52 -1.64 9.42
CA LYS A 125 -11.81 -2.65 10.44
C LYS A 125 -13.24 -2.56 10.99
N ALA A 126 -13.88 -1.40 10.86
CA ALA A 126 -15.18 -1.18 11.47
C ALA A 126 -16.31 -1.90 10.71
N GLY A 127 -16.20 -2.03 9.38
CA GLY A 127 -17.23 -2.64 8.54
C GLY A 127 -17.29 -4.17 8.69
N ASP A 128 -18.49 -4.74 8.52
CA ASP A 128 -18.69 -6.20 8.47
C ASP A 128 -18.19 -6.80 7.16
N SER A 129 -18.17 -6.01 6.08
CA SER A 129 -17.64 -6.37 4.76
C SER A 129 -16.13 -6.10 4.62
N SER A 130 -15.40 -6.02 5.74
CA SER A 130 -13.97 -5.74 5.75
C SER A 130 -13.14 -6.90 5.23
N PHE A 131 -12.15 -6.60 4.40
CA PHE A 131 -11.11 -7.53 3.95
C PHE A 131 -10.46 -8.24 5.14
N TRP A 132 -10.07 -7.49 6.18
CA TRP A 132 -9.41 -8.03 7.38
C TRP A 132 -10.28 -8.97 8.20
N LYS A 133 -11.60 -8.95 8.00
CA LYS A 133 -12.55 -9.87 8.64
C LYS A 133 -12.99 -11.00 7.72
N SER A 134 -12.64 -10.93 6.43
CA SER A 134 -13.11 -11.89 5.44
C SER A 134 -12.47 -13.28 5.65
N ASP A 135 -13.22 -14.33 5.32
CA ASP A 135 -12.69 -15.70 5.33
C ASP A 135 -11.49 -15.88 4.41
N ILE A 136 -11.45 -15.10 3.32
CA ILE A 136 -10.36 -15.12 2.34
C ILE A 136 -9.05 -14.64 2.99
N PHE A 137 -9.09 -13.52 3.71
CA PHE A 137 -7.94 -13.05 4.47
C PHE A 137 -7.54 -14.04 5.56
N TRP A 138 -8.50 -14.55 6.34
CA TRP A 138 -8.19 -15.46 7.43
C TRP A 138 -7.58 -16.79 6.96
N ALA A 139 -8.06 -17.34 5.84
CA ALA A 139 -7.44 -18.52 5.23
C ALA A 139 -5.98 -18.26 4.83
N HIS A 140 -5.68 -17.08 4.26
CA HIS A 140 -4.31 -16.67 3.99
C HIS A 140 -3.48 -16.53 5.28
N HIS A 141 -4.02 -15.87 6.31
CA HIS A 141 -3.35 -15.68 7.59
C HIS A 141 -2.98 -17.02 8.25
N GLU A 142 -3.93 -17.96 8.31
CA GLU A 142 -3.73 -19.31 8.84
C GLU A 142 -2.69 -20.11 8.04
N SER A 143 -2.76 -20.07 6.69
CA SER A 143 -1.78 -20.76 5.83
C SER A 143 -0.34 -20.26 5.99
N THR A 144 -0.17 -19.05 6.50
CA THR A 144 1.16 -18.49 6.78
C THR A 144 1.61 -18.70 8.23
N GLY A 145 0.82 -19.37 9.06
CA GLY A 145 1.14 -19.71 10.45
C GLY A 145 0.56 -18.75 11.51
N GLY A 146 -0.42 -17.92 11.14
CA GLY A 146 -1.24 -17.16 12.10
C GLY A 146 -2.46 -17.96 12.59
N GLN A 147 -3.28 -17.37 13.45
CA GLN A 147 -4.51 -18.01 13.96
C GLN A 147 -5.74 -17.14 13.73
N ARG A 148 -6.85 -17.75 13.32
CA ARG A 148 -8.12 -17.03 13.19
C ARG A 148 -8.53 -16.40 14.52
N GLY A 149 -8.89 -15.12 14.46
CA GLY A 149 -9.22 -14.33 15.65
C GLY A 149 -8.01 -13.69 16.33
N ASP A 150 -6.80 -13.82 15.77
CA ASP A 150 -5.63 -13.09 16.22
C ASP A 150 -5.92 -11.58 16.35
N ALA A 151 -5.56 -11.01 17.49
CA ALA A 151 -5.84 -9.61 17.79
C ALA A 151 -5.21 -8.69 16.74
N SER A 152 -6.00 -7.75 16.23
CA SER A 152 -5.54 -6.79 15.23
C SER A 152 -5.26 -5.42 15.85
N VAL A 153 -4.06 -4.88 15.61
CA VAL A 153 -3.65 -3.56 16.09
C VAL A 153 -3.17 -2.77 14.88
N GLU A 154 -3.76 -1.59 14.65
CA GLU A 154 -3.16 -0.65 13.71
C GLU A 154 -1.84 -0.21 14.31
N VAL A 155 -0.78 -0.40 13.54
CA VAL A 155 0.53 0.06 13.93
C VAL A 155 0.87 1.16 12.95
N ASP A 156 1.04 2.37 13.48
CA ASP A 156 2.00 3.28 12.86
C ASP A 156 3.26 2.47 12.64
N ASP A 157 3.89 2.62 11.45
CA ASP A 157 5.21 2.07 11.15
C ASP A 157 5.96 1.87 12.47
N ALA A 158 6.11 0.60 12.89
CA ALA A 158 6.73 0.29 14.17
C ALA A 158 7.99 1.15 14.27
N PRO A 159 8.38 1.69 15.43
CA PRO A 159 9.58 2.52 15.52
C PRO A 159 10.76 1.78 14.83
N GLY A 160 11.11 2.21 13.60
CA GLY A 160 11.76 1.36 12.59
C GLY A 160 11.00 1.21 11.26
N GLY A 161 10.37 2.28 10.76
CA GLY A 161 9.54 2.32 9.53
C GLY A 161 10.26 2.05 8.21
N ARG A 162 11.41 1.37 8.23
CA ARG A 162 12.04 0.82 7.04
C ARG A 162 12.37 -0.68 7.18
N ALA A 163 11.82 -1.36 8.20
CA ALA A 163 12.22 -2.72 8.54
C ALA A 163 11.82 -3.77 7.49
N LEU A 164 11.11 -3.37 6.44
CA LEU A 164 10.82 -4.15 5.24
C LEU A 164 11.81 -3.95 4.09
N TRP A 165 12.68 -2.94 4.14
CA TRP A 165 13.70 -2.72 3.12
C TRP A 165 14.60 -3.94 3.03
N ASN A 166 14.86 -4.39 1.80
CA ASN A 166 16.02 -5.24 1.58
C ASN A 166 17.31 -4.40 1.72
N GLY A 167 18.46 -5.04 1.84
CA GLY A 167 19.74 -4.39 2.07
C GLY A 167 20.09 -3.38 0.98
N ASP A 168 19.68 -3.63 -0.26
CA ASP A 168 19.90 -2.73 -1.40
C ASP A 168 19.07 -1.45 -1.30
N GLN A 169 17.77 -1.58 -0.99
CA GLN A 169 16.87 -0.43 -0.78
C GLN A 169 17.34 0.44 0.38
N ALA A 170 17.76 -0.21 1.48
CA ALA A 170 18.24 0.49 2.66
C ALA A 170 19.59 1.15 2.45
N ALA A 171 20.51 0.50 1.75
CA ALA A 171 21.81 1.07 1.47
C ALA A 171 21.70 2.27 0.52
N TYR A 172 20.92 2.15 -0.56
CA TYR A 172 20.70 3.23 -1.51
C TYR A 172 20.13 4.49 -0.84
N ALA A 173 19.07 4.33 -0.06
CA ALA A 173 18.40 5.46 0.56
C ALA A 173 19.17 6.10 1.73
N LEU A 174 20.16 5.40 2.29
CA LEU A 174 21.02 5.90 3.36
C LEU A 174 22.44 6.28 2.89
N GLY A 175 22.74 6.12 1.61
CA GLY A 175 24.07 6.36 1.06
C GLY A 175 25.13 5.47 1.71
N LEU A 176 24.83 4.17 1.83
CA LEU A 176 25.69 3.15 2.41
C LEU A 176 26.28 2.27 1.29
N ASN A 177 27.47 1.74 1.52
CA ASN A 177 28.29 1.11 0.49
C ASN A 177 28.26 -0.42 0.53
N HIS A 178 27.75 -1.04 1.60
CA HIS A 178 27.79 -2.50 1.78
C HIS A 178 26.38 -3.11 1.98
N PRO A 179 25.51 -3.11 0.95
CA PRO A 179 24.14 -3.58 1.05
C PRO A 179 24.00 -5.05 1.48
N ALA A 180 24.92 -5.93 1.09
CA ALA A 180 24.89 -7.34 1.48
C ALA A 180 25.09 -7.53 3.00
N LEU A 181 25.94 -6.71 3.62
CA LEU A 181 26.15 -6.72 5.07
C LEU A 181 24.94 -6.15 5.82
N LEU A 182 24.32 -5.11 5.25
CA LEU A 182 23.07 -4.57 5.77
C LEU A 182 21.94 -5.60 5.71
N GLN A 183 21.82 -6.34 4.60
CA GLN A 183 20.84 -7.41 4.46
C GLN A 183 21.05 -8.52 5.50
N ALA A 184 22.31 -8.92 5.77
CA ALA A 184 22.64 -9.91 6.78
C ALA A 184 22.24 -9.43 8.20
N PHE A 185 22.51 -8.16 8.52
CA PHE A 185 22.04 -7.55 9.77
C PHE A 185 20.52 -7.54 9.86
N LEU A 186 19.82 -7.06 8.83
CA LEU A 186 18.36 -7.00 8.80
C LEU A 186 17.73 -8.38 8.99
N ASN A 187 18.30 -9.44 8.40
CA ASN A 187 17.84 -10.81 8.59
C ASN A 187 18.05 -11.30 10.03
N ALA A 188 19.19 -10.99 10.64
CA ALA A 188 19.47 -11.33 12.04
C ALA A 188 18.56 -10.57 13.01
N TYR A 189 18.33 -9.27 12.76
CA TYR A 189 17.43 -8.43 13.53
C TYR A 189 15.98 -8.92 13.44
N ARG A 190 15.49 -9.29 12.25
CA ARG A 190 14.14 -9.83 12.05
C ARG A 190 13.93 -11.17 12.75
N SER A 191 14.94 -12.03 12.78
CA SER A 191 14.82 -13.38 13.35
C SER A 191 15.02 -13.43 14.87
N GLN A 192 15.85 -12.55 15.44
CA GLN A 192 16.25 -12.61 16.85
C GLN A 192 15.94 -11.35 17.66
N GLY A 193 15.39 -10.31 17.02
CA GLY A 193 15.16 -9.00 17.62
C GLY A 193 16.45 -8.24 17.94
N LEU A 194 16.31 -7.14 18.69
CA LEU A 194 17.46 -6.42 19.23
C LEU A 194 18.01 -7.17 20.46
N ASN A 195 19.23 -7.67 20.35
CA ASN A 195 19.96 -8.32 21.43
C ASN A 195 21.45 -8.00 21.31
N ASN A 196 22.27 -8.46 22.25
CA ASN A 196 23.71 -8.15 22.25
C ASN A 196 24.44 -8.57 20.97
N LYS A 197 24.01 -9.67 20.31
CA LYS A 197 24.62 -10.16 19.06
C LYS A 197 24.23 -9.28 17.88
N THR A 198 22.94 -8.95 17.74
CA THR A 198 22.46 -8.08 16.64
C THR A 198 22.97 -6.65 16.80
N LEU A 199 23.13 -6.17 18.04
CA LEU A 199 23.75 -4.89 18.36
C LEU A 199 25.24 -4.85 17.96
N ALA A 200 26.01 -5.89 18.29
CA ALA A 200 27.43 -5.98 17.93
C ALA A 200 27.63 -6.07 16.41
N ALA A 201 26.77 -6.85 15.71
CA ALA A 201 26.80 -6.95 14.25
C ALA A 201 26.54 -5.59 13.57
N MET A 202 25.59 -4.82 14.11
CA MET A 202 25.29 -3.47 13.62
C MET A 202 26.44 -2.49 13.87
N GLN A 203 27.07 -2.52 15.05
CA GLN A 203 28.23 -1.69 15.35
C GLN A 203 29.39 -1.98 14.40
N ALA A 204 29.65 -3.26 14.12
CA ALA A 204 30.66 -3.67 13.16
C ALA A 204 30.32 -3.19 11.73
N TYR A 205 29.04 -3.24 11.34
CA TYR A 205 28.58 -2.72 10.05
C TYR A 205 28.79 -1.20 9.93
N LEU A 206 28.31 -0.42 10.91
CA LEU A 206 28.43 1.04 10.90
C LEU A 206 29.89 1.51 10.90
N SER A 207 30.76 0.77 11.58
CA SER A 207 32.20 1.01 11.55
C SER A 207 32.79 0.82 10.15
N LYS A 208 32.34 -0.20 9.41
CA LYS A 208 32.74 -0.44 8.00
C LYS A 208 32.19 0.61 7.04
N GLU A 209 31.02 1.16 7.33
CA GLU A 209 30.44 2.28 6.56
C GLU A 209 31.10 3.63 6.85
N GLY A 210 31.97 3.71 7.87
CA GLY A 210 32.58 4.97 8.31
C GLY A 210 31.55 5.96 8.86
N LYS A 211 30.38 5.49 9.33
CA LYS A 211 29.30 6.32 9.87
C LYS A 211 29.33 6.31 11.40
N SER A 212 29.20 7.47 12.02
CA SER A 212 29.19 7.64 13.49
C SER A 212 27.80 7.53 14.12
N TRP A 213 26.85 6.87 13.45
CA TRP A 213 25.49 6.74 13.97
C TRP A 213 25.45 5.83 15.19
N LYS A 214 24.66 6.21 16.20
CA LYS A 214 24.42 5.28 17.31
C LYS A 214 23.55 4.12 16.81
N PRO A 215 23.82 2.88 17.24
CA PRO A 215 22.99 1.70 17.02
C PRO A 215 21.46 1.94 17.01
N LEU A 216 20.94 2.56 18.06
CA LEU A 216 19.50 2.81 18.20
C LEU A 216 18.98 3.93 17.29
N GLU A 217 19.83 4.88 16.91
CA GLU A 217 19.49 5.93 15.94
C GLU A 217 19.45 5.33 14.53
N PHE A 218 20.41 4.47 14.21
CA PHE A 218 20.45 3.77 12.94
C PHE A 218 19.26 2.83 12.74
N ILE A 219 18.83 2.09 13.77
CA ILE A 219 17.63 1.25 13.67
C ILE A 219 16.38 2.07 13.37
N LYS A 220 16.27 3.30 13.89
CA LYS A 220 15.14 4.20 13.56
C LYS A 220 15.19 4.73 12.12
N LEU A 221 16.37 4.69 11.50
CA LEU A 221 16.59 5.01 10.09
C LEU A 221 16.45 3.77 9.20
N LEU A 222 16.29 2.59 9.78
CA LEU A 222 15.97 1.33 9.11
C LEU A 222 14.53 0.94 9.44
#